data_AF-A0A934GN42-F1
#
_entry.id   AF-A0A934GN42-F1
#
_cell.length_a   1.000
_cell.length_b   1.000
_cell.length_c   1.000
_cell.angle_alpha   90.00
_cell.angle_beta   90.00
_cell.angle_gamma   90.00
#
_symmetry.space_group_name_H-M   'P 1'
#
loop_
_entity.id
_entity.type
_entity.pdbx_description
1 polymer ?
#
loop_
_entity_poly.entity_id
_entity_poly.type
_entity_poly.pdbx_seq_one_letter_code
_entity_poly.pdbx_strand_id
1 'polypeptide(L)'
;MAFENGFLSFESGSVTAVMRAEGEWQGRAMFSPEVLRALALVPPSIDPIPIAYADGHILIGSMTIPCDWWLPRHELAQEIENPGLVDLLAMGRTMPRAEIRGTELGKRIRSANEKAERRIKNAAAQLVDLDIGEAEIRALVEARIASRLKAC
;
A
#
# COMPACT_ATOMS: atom_id res chain seq x y z
N MET A 1 -0.53 2.01 -6.36
CA MET A 1 -1.12 1.74 -7.69
C MET A 1 -0.32 0.64 -8.37
N ALA A 2 -0.95 -0.29 -9.08
CA ALA A 2 -0.30 -1.42 -9.76
C ALA A 2 -1.05 -1.77 -11.06
N PHE A 3 -0.38 -2.39 -12.03
CA PHE A 3 -1.00 -2.86 -13.27
C PHE A 3 -0.67 -4.34 -13.51
N GLU A 4 -1.70 -5.12 -13.82
CA GLU A 4 -1.61 -6.56 -13.99
C GLU A 4 -2.71 -7.06 -14.93
N ASN A 5 -2.39 -7.93 -15.89
CA ASN A 5 -3.35 -8.58 -16.78
C ASN A 5 -4.32 -7.63 -17.50
N GLY A 6 -3.85 -6.45 -17.93
CA GLY A 6 -4.68 -5.45 -18.62
C GLY A 6 -5.57 -4.61 -17.69
N PHE A 7 -5.34 -4.69 -16.38
CA PHE A 7 -6.06 -3.91 -15.39
C PHE A 7 -5.11 -3.07 -14.54
N LEU A 8 -5.45 -1.78 -14.42
CA LEU A 8 -4.82 -0.87 -13.48
C LEU A 8 -5.65 -0.84 -12.19
N SER A 9 -4.97 -0.96 -11.05
CA SER A 9 -5.58 -0.88 -9.73
C SER A 9 -5.01 0.26 -8.90
N PHE A 10 -5.93 1.04 -8.32
CA PHE A 10 -5.65 2.04 -7.29
C PHE A 10 -6.12 1.53 -5.95
N GLU A 11 -5.26 1.60 -4.95
CA GLU A 11 -5.57 1.11 -3.60
C GLU A 11 -5.33 2.22 -2.57
N SER A 12 -6.31 2.41 -1.69
CA SER A 12 -6.19 3.29 -0.52
C SER A 12 -6.91 2.65 0.65
N GLY A 13 -6.16 2.19 1.65
CA GLY A 13 -6.69 1.43 2.77
C GLY A 13 -7.50 0.21 2.33
N SER A 14 -8.78 0.16 2.67
CA SER A 14 -9.69 -0.92 2.31
C SER A 14 -10.33 -0.77 0.92
N VAL A 15 -10.17 0.37 0.27
CA VAL A 15 -10.82 0.67 -1.03
C VAL A 15 -9.88 0.34 -2.17
N THR A 16 -10.39 -0.37 -3.17
CA THR A 16 -9.71 -0.64 -4.44
C THR A 16 -10.59 -0.21 -5.60
N ALA A 17 -10.06 0.63 -6.48
CA ALA A 17 -10.66 0.93 -7.78
C ALA A 17 -9.86 0.23 -8.88
N VAL A 18 -10.55 -0.36 -9.85
CA VAL A 18 -9.94 -1.13 -10.95
C VAL A 18 -10.50 -0.61 -12.28
N MET A 19 -9.63 -0.43 -13.26
CA MET A 19 -10.00 -0.01 -14.62
C MET A 19 -9.19 -0.79 -15.65
N ARG A 20 -9.71 -0.88 -16.88
CA ARG A 20 -8.93 -1.42 -18.00
C ARG A 20 -7.82 -0.45 -18.36
N ALA A 21 -6.65 -0.98 -18.66
CA ALA A 21 -5.51 -0.23 -19.15
C ALA A 21 -4.69 -1.11 -20.09
N GLU A 22 -3.87 -0.47 -20.92
CA GLU A 22 -2.94 -1.14 -21.82
C GLU A 22 -1.53 -0.59 -21.58
N GLY A 23 -0.52 -1.44 -21.75
CA GLY A 23 0.89 -1.07 -21.59
C GLY A 23 1.66 -2.07 -20.75
N GLU A 24 2.89 -1.69 -20.42
CA GLU A 24 3.77 -2.43 -19.52
C GLU A 24 4.08 -1.56 -18.32
N TRP A 25 3.96 -2.16 -17.13
CA TRP A 25 4.16 -1.45 -15.88
C TRP A 25 4.67 -2.44 -14.85
N GLN A 26 5.91 -2.26 -14.44
CA GLN A 26 6.55 -3.18 -13.50
C GLN A 26 6.58 -2.55 -12.11
N GLY A 27 5.74 -3.08 -11.23
CA GLY A 27 5.72 -2.74 -9.81
C GLY A 27 4.65 -1.75 -9.41
N ARG A 28 4.93 -0.98 -8.35
CA ARG A 28 3.94 -0.18 -7.65
C ARG A 28 4.41 1.25 -7.44
N ALA A 29 3.55 2.20 -7.80
CA ALA A 29 3.71 3.59 -7.38
C ALA A 29 2.95 3.83 -6.08
N MET A 30 3.64 4.35 -5.07
CA MET A 30 3.08 4.79 -3.80
C MET A 30 3.07 6.31 -3.76
N PHE A 31 1.91 6.91 -3.54
CA PHE A 31 1.74 8.36 -3.52
C PHE A 31 0.64 8.76 -2.52
N SER A 32 0.56 10.05 -2.21
CA SER A 32 -0.35 10.60 -1.21
C SER A 32 -1.82 10.28 -1.51
N PRO A 33 -2.65 9.88 -0.53
CA PRO A 33 -4.08 9.61 -0.75
C PRO A 33 -4.87 10.83 -1.24
N GLU A 34 -4.38 12.05 -0.99
CA GLU A 34 -4.92 13.32 -1.50
C GLU A 34 -4.96 13.35 -3.03
N VAL A 35 -4.03 12.65 -3.69
CA VAL A 35 -4.00 12.53 -5.15
C VAL A 35 -5.23 11.79 -5.66
N LEU A 36 -5.65 10.71 -4.99
CA LEU A 36 -6.86 9.98 -5.36
C LEU A 36 -8.11 10.85 -5.17
N ARG A 37 -8.14 11.65 -4.09
CA ARG A 37 -9.22 12.62 -3.88
C ARG A 37 -9.23 13.68 -4.98
N ALA A 38 -8.08 14.19 -5.40
CA ALA A 38 -7.96 15.16 -6.48
C ALA A 38 -8.45 14.59 -7.81
N LEU A 39 -8.03 13.38 -8.17
CA LEU A 39 -8.47 12.67 -9.37
C LEU A 39 -9.99 12.43 -9.39
N ALA A 40 -10.59 12.16 -8.23
CA ALA A 40 -12.04 11.98 -8.11
C ALA A 40 -12.82 13.30 -8.27
N LEU A 41 -12.26 14.42 -7.83
CA LEU A 41 -12.89 15.74 -7.93
C LEU A 41 -12.71 16.38 -9.31
N VAL A 42 -11.55 16.18 -9.92
CA VAL A 42 -11.19 16.76 -11.23
C VAL A 42 -10.55 15.66 -12.07
N PRO A 43 -11.36 14.77 -12.68
CA PRO A 43 -10.84 13.69 -13.51
C PRO A 43 -10.19 14.28 -14.77
N PRO A 44 -9.10 13.66 -15.27
CA PRO A 44 -8.54 14.02 -16.56
C PRO A 44 -9.60 13.87 -17.67
N SER A 45 -9.66 14.83 -18.59
CA SER A 45 -10.63 14.83 -19.69
C SER A 45 -10.17 14.05 -20.93
N ILE A 46 -8.96 13.50 -20.90
CA ILE A 46 -8.34 12.75 -22.00
C ILE A 46 -8.71 11.26 -21.85
N ASP A 47 -9.09 10.60 -22.94
CA ASP A 47 -9.38 9.17 -23.00
C ASP A 47 -8.71 8.53 -24.24
N PRO A 48 -7.75 7.60 -24.09
CA PRO A 48 -7.25 7.03 -22.84
C PRO A 48 -6.39 8.00 -22.03
N ILE A 49 -6.45 7.92 -20.70
CA ILE A 49 -5.59 8.70 -19.80
C ILE A 49 -4.17 8.13 -19.87
N PRO A 50 -3.16 8.87 -20.36
CA PRO A 50 -1.78 8.39 -20.37
C PRO A 50 -1.25 8.34 -18.94
N ILE A 51 -0.62 7.23 -18.58
CA ILE A 51 0.04 7.07 -17.29
C ILE A 51 1.48 6.66 -17.52
N ALA A 52 2.41 7.42 -16.96
CA ALA A 52 3.84 7.16 -17.10
C ALA A 52 4.57 7.40 -15.78
N TYR A 53 5.79 6.89 -15.67
CA TYR A 53 6.68 7.17 -14.55
C TYR A 53 7.99 7.79 -15.09
N ALA A 54 8.42 8.87 -14.46
CA ALA A 54 9.69 9.51 -14.74
C ALA A 54 10.26 10.11 -13.46
N ASP A 55 11.50 9.75 -13.12
CA ASP A 55 12.31 10.40 -12.09
C ASP A 55 11.59 10.64 -10.75
N GLY A 56 11.02 9.59 -10.15
CA GLY A 56 10.32 9.70 -8.86
C GLY A 56 8.95 10.35 -8.93
N HIS A 57 8.41 10.55 -10.14
CA HIS A 57 7.10 11.11 -10.36
C HIS A 57 6.26 10.20 -11.23
N ILE A 58 4.99 10.06 -10.87
CA ILE A 58 3.97 9.49 -11.73
C ILE A 58 3.24 10.61 -12.47
N LEU A 59 3.11 10.42 -13.76
CA LEU A 59 2.35 11.25 -14.67
C LEU A 59 0.99 10.59 -14.89
N ILE A 60 -0.11 11.29 -14.61
CA ILE A 60 -1.48 10.83 -14.87
C ILE A 60 -2.18 11.92 -15.68
N GLY A 61 -2.33 11.72 -16.99
CA GLY A 61 -2.77 12.79 -17.88
C GLY A 61 -1.78 13.96 -17.86
N SER A 62 -2.23 15.13 -17.41
CA SER A 62 -1.40 16.32 -17.21
C SER A 62 -0.88 16.49 -15.78
N MET A 63 -1.24 15.61 -14.86
CA MET A 63 -0.83 15.71 -13.45
C MET A 63 0.54 15.08 -13.25
N THR A 64 1.44 15.81 -12.60
CA THR A 64 2.74 15.28 -12.12
C THR A 64 2.66 15.09 -10.62
N ILE A 65 2.84 13.87 -10.14
CA ILE A 65 2.62 13.48 -8.75
C ILE A 65 3.91 12.85 -8.22
N PRO A 66 4.48 13.35 -7.11
CA PRO A 66 5.62 12.70 -6.48
C PRO A 66 5.20 11.31 -5.97
N CYS A 67 6.02 10.30 -6.24
CA CYS A 67 5.74 8.94 -5.81
C CYS A 67 7.01 8.15 -5.48
N ASP A 68 6.88 7.21 -4.56
CA ASP A 68 7.88 6.18 -4.33
C ASP A 68 7.59 4.99 -5.24
N TRP A 69 8.59 4.56 -6.02
CA TRP A 69 8.47 3.38 -6.86
C TRP A 69 8.96 2.13 -6.15
N TRP A 70 8.12 1.11 -6.10
CA TRP A 70 8.35 -0.13 -5.40
C TRP A 70 8.25 -1.30 -6.37
N LEU A 71 9.38 -1.92 -6.67
CA LEU A 71 9.38 -3.20 -7.36
C LEU A 71 8.98 -4.28 -6.35
N PRO A 72 7.90 -5.05 -6.56
CA PRO A 72 7.55 -6.17 -5.70
C PRO A 72 8.65 -7.22 -5.85
N ARG A 73 9.64 -7.19 -4.94
CA ARG A 73 10.64 -8.25 -4.88
C ARG A 73 9.93 -9.52 -4.43
N HIS A 74 10.03 -10.57 -5.23
CA HIS A 74 9.54 -11.91 -4.90
C HIS A 74 10.21 -12.52 -3.64
N GLU A 75 11.24 -11.88 -3.09
CA GLU A 75 12.13 -12.40 -2.04
C GLU A 75 11.48 -12.46 -0.65
N LEU A 76 10.55 -11.55 -0.32
CA LEU A 76 9.93 -11.50 1.01
C LEU A 76 9.09 -12.74 1.34
N ALA A 77 8.53 -13.40 0.33
CA ALA A 77 7.75 -14.63 0.50
C ALA A 77 8.64 -15.88 0.67
N GLN A 78 9.89 -15.86 0.19
CA GLN A 78 10.77 -17.02 0.23
C GLN A 78 11.60 -17.13 1.52
N GLU A 79 11.89 -16.02 2.19
CA GLU A 79 12.78 -16.02 3.37
C GLU A 79 12.11 -16.38 4.71
N ILE A 80 10.78 -16.48 4.78
CA ILE A 80 10.08 -16.47 6.06
C ILE A 80 9.21 -17.71 6.28
N GLU A 81 9.82 -18.77 6.83
CA GLU A 81 9.13 -20.02 7.22
C GLU A 81 8.09 -19.80 8.33
N ASN A 82 8.28 -18.78 9.19
CA ASN A 82 7.32 -18.44 10.24
C ASN A 82 7.22 -16.92 10.48
N PRO A 83 6.39 -16.20 9.70
CA PRO A 83 6.36 -14.75 9.76
C PRO A 83 5.75 -14.22 11.06
N GLY A 84 6.50 -13.32 11.70
CA GLY A 84 6.02 -12.55 12.84
C GLY A 84 4.93 -11.55 12.42
N LEU A 85 4.35 -10.85 13.40
CA LEU A 85 3.28 -9.89 13.14
C LEU A 85 3.74 -8.78 12.16
N VAL A 86 4.95 -8.24 12.35
CA VAL A 86 5.49 -7.17 11.49
C VAL A 86 5.75 -7.68 10.06
N ASP A 87 6.22 -8.91 9.92
CA ASP A 87 6.46 -9.52 8.60
C ASP A 87 5.15 -9.73 7.85
N LEU A 88 4.09 -10.23 8.52
CA LEU A 88 2.76 -10.36 7.92
C LEU A 88 2.18 -9.01 7.47
N LEU A 89 2.40 -7.94 8.26
CA LEU A 89 1.97 -6.59 7.88
C LEU A 89 2.78 -6.05 6.69
N ALA A 90 4.08 -6.34 6.62
CA ALA A 90 4.95 -5.98 5.51
C ALA A 90 4.58 -6.73 4.22
N MET A 91 4.32 -8.04 4.32
CA MET A 91 3.83 -8.88 3.21
C MET A 91 2.50 -8.36 2.66
N GLY A 92 1.58 -7.97 3.54
CA GLY A 92 0.29 -7.39 3.14
C GLY A 92 0.40 -6.11 2.31
N ARG A 93 1.54 -5.40 2.36
CA ARG A 93 1.78 -4.16 1.61
C ARG A 93 2.50 -4.40 0.28
N THR A 94 3.28 -5.47 0.21
CA THR A 94 4.12 -5.78 -0.94
C THR A 94 3.47 -6.77 -1.91
N MET A 95 2.71 -7.74 -1.40
CA MET A 95 2.12 -8.79 -2.23
C MET A 95 0.89 -8.29 -3.03
N PRO A 96 0.70 -8.74 -4.29
CA PRO A 96 -0.53 -8.57 -5.05
C PRO A 96 -1.76 -9.02 -4.28
N ARG A 97 -2.81 -8.18 -4.22
CA ARG A 97 -4.08 -8.59 -3.60
C ARG A 97 -4.64 -9.85 -4.26
N ALA A 98 -4.39 -10.05 -5.56
CA ALA A 98 -4.74 -11.27 -6.28
C ALA A 98 -4.08 -12.52 -5.67
N GLU A 99 -2.82 -12.43 -5.25
CA GLU A 99 -2.08 -13.52 -4.60
C GLU A 99 -2.49 -13.72 -3.12
N ILE A 100 -3.00 -12.67 -2.47
CA ILE A 100 -3.46 -12.72 -1.07
C ILE A 100 -4.91 -13.24 -0.98
N ARG A 101 -5.76 -12.94 -1.95
CA ARG A 101 -7.21 -13.15 -1.84
C ARG A 101 -7.55 -14.64 -1.92
N GLY A 102 -8.16 -15.15 -0.84
CA GLY A 102 -8.61 -16.54 -0.76
C GLY A 102 -7.54 -17.53 -0.29
N THR A 103 -6.32 -17.08 -0.02
CA THR A 103 -5.23 -17.92 0.49
C THR A 103 -5.19 -17.94 2.03
N GLU A 104 -4.58 -18.97 2.62
CA GLU A 104 -4.32 -19.03 4.06
C GLU A 104 -3.38 -17.90 4.51
N LEU A 105 -2.41 -17.55 3.68
CA LEU A 105 -1.55 -16.39 3.92
C LEU A 105 -2.37 -15.10 4.00
N GLY A 106 -3.35 -14.90 3.12
CA GLY A 106 -4.23 -13.75 3.20
C GLY A 106 -5.16 -13.73 4.41
N LYS A 107 -5.56 -14.89 4.95
CA LYS A 107 -6.25 -14.94 6.25
C LYS A 107 -5.30 -14.51 7.39
N ARG A 108 -4.05 -14.97 7.38
CA ARG A 108 -3.02 -14.59 8.37
C ARG A 108 -2.72 -13.09 8.32
N ILE A 109 -2.59 -12.50 7.13
CA ILE A 109 -2.37 -11.07 6.94
C ILE A 109 -3.56 -10.26 7.48
N ARG A 110 -4.80 -10.65 7.16
CA ARG A 110 -5.99 -9.98 7.71
C ARG A 110 -6.05 -10.05 9.23
N SER A 111 -5.82 -11.23 9.81
CA SER A 111 -5.75 -11.39 11.26
C SER A 111 -4.63 -10.56 11.90
N ALA A 112 -3.48 -10.41 11.22
CA ALA A 112 -2.40 -9.55 11.68
C ALA A 112 -2.80 -8.07 11.69
N ASN A 113 -3.48 -7.58 10.65
CA ASN A 113 -4.01 -6.21 10.60
C ASN A 113 -5.00 -5.93 11.74
N GLU A 114 -5.97 -6.83 11.97
CA GLU A 114 -6.94 -6.70 13.07
C GLU A 114 -6.25 -6.71 14.45
N LYS A 115 -5.26 -7.59 14.64
CA LYS A 115 -4.46 -7.62 15.87
C LYS A 115 -3.65 -6.35 16.06
N ALA A 116 -3.08 -5.80 14.99
CA ALA A 116 -2.33 -4.55 15.03
C ALA A 116 -3.24 -3.39 15.44
N GLU A 117 -4.38 -3.22 14.78
CA GLU A 117 -5.34 -2.16 15.11
C GLU A 117 -5.84 -2.25 16.55
N ARG A 118 -6.17 -3.45 17.03
CA ARG A 118 -6.56 -3.63 18.43
C ARG A 118 -5.45 -3.24 19.41
N ARG A 119 -4.20 -3.58 19.09
CA ARG A 119 -3.04 -3.23 19.95
C ARG A 119 -2.75 -1.74 19.93
N ILE A 120 -2.86 -1.09 18.77
CA ILE A 120 -2.69 0.35 18.62
C ILE A 120 -3.73 1.09 19.48
N LYS A 121 -5.01 0.71 19.39
CA LYS A 121 -6.08 1.31 20.21
C LYS A 121 -5.86 1.12 21.70
N ASN A 122 -5.47 -0.09 22.12
CA ASN A 122 -5.19 -0.37 23.53
C ASN A 122 -4.00 0.43 24.05
N ALA A 123 -2.93 0.57 23.24
CA ALA A 123 -1.76 1.35 23.61
C ALA A 123 -2.10 2.85 23.68
N ALA A 124 -2.90 3.38 22.75
CA ALA A 124 -3.35 4.76 22.77
C ALA A 124 -4.16 5.07 24.04
N ALA A 125 -5.06 4.15 24.42
CA ALA A 125 -5.83 4.30 25.65
C ALA A 125 -4.95 4.30 26.92
N GLN A 126 -3.82 3.60 26.92
CA GLN A 126 -2.89 3.56 28.06
C GLN A 126 -1.95 4.76 28.12
N LEU A 127 -1.70 5.41 26.99
CA LEU A 127 -0.73 6.51 26.86
C LEU A 127 -1.40 7.88 26.71
N VAL A 128 -2.72 7.94 26.82
CA VAL A 128 -3.51 9.18 26.68
C VAL A 128 -3.09 10.24 27.72
N ASP A 129 -2.74 9.83 28.94
CA ASP A 129 -2.29 10.74 30.01
C ASP A 129 -0.89 11.34 29.72
N LEU A 130 -0.16 10.76 28.76
CA LEU A 130 1.12 11.27 28.26
C LEU A 130 0.94 12.09 26.97
N ASP A 131 -0.29 12.41 26.59
CA ASP A 131 -0.66 13.13 25.36
C ASP A 131 -0.23 12.39 24.08
N ILE A 132 -0.19 11.05 24.14
CA ILE A 132 0.11 10.19 22.98
C ILE A 132 -1.19 9.57 22.47
N GLY A 133 -1.58 9.95 21.25
CA GLY A 133 -2.80 9.48 20.60
C GLY A 133 -2.61 8.25 19.71
N GLU A 134 -3.73 7.79 19.14
CA GLU A 134 -3.74 6.67 18.18
C GLU A 134 -2.89 6.95 16.94
N ALA A 135 -2.84 8.22 16.50
CA ALA A 135 -2.11 8.65 15.33
C ALA A 135 -0.59 8.49 15.50
N GLU A 136 -0.01 8.90 16.64
CA GLU A 136 1.42 8.71 16.92
C GLU A 136 1.80 7.24 16.95
N ILE A 137 1.00 6.41 17.62
CA ILE A 137 1.29 4.98 17.74
C ILE A 137 1.17 4.29 16.38
N ARG A 138 0.17 4.67 15.57
CA ARG A 138 0.06 4.18 14.20
C ARG A 138 1.29 4.60 13.38
N ALA A 139 1.73 5.85 13.47
CA ALA A 139 2.93 6.33 12.77
C ALA A 139 4.20 5.54 13.17
N LEU A 140 4.36 5.18 14.45
CA LEU A 140 5.46 4.34 14.92
C LEU A 140 5.42 2.93 14.31
N VAL A 141 4.23 2.32 14.24
CA VAL A 141 4.04 1.01 13.61
C VAL A 141 4.34 1.09 12.11
N GLU A 142 3.84 2.11 11.43
CA GLU A 142 4.11 2.37 10.01
C GLU A 142 5.61 2.53 9.73
N ALA A 143 6.31 3.33 10.54
CA ALA A 143 7.75 3.52 10.42
C ALA A 143 8.53 2.21 10.61
N ARG A 144 8.08 1.35 11.53
CA ARG A 144 8.72 0.04 11.76
C ARG A 144 8.51 -0.90 10.58
N ILE A 145 7.32 -0.93 10.00
CA ILE A 145 7.03 -1.76 8.81
C ILE A 145 7.80 -1.24 7.60
N ALA A 146 7.84 0.08 7.38
CA ALA A 146 8.65 0.69 6.32
C ALA A 146 10.14 0.34 6.48
N SER A 147 10.67 0.35 7.71
CA SER A 147 12.04 -0.06 7.98
C SER A 147 12.29 -1.53 7.65
N ARG A 148 11.33 -2.42 7.94
CA ARG A 148 11.43 -3.84 7.59
C ARG A 148 11.47 -4.05 6.08
N LEU A 149 10.69 -3.26 5.34
CA LEU A 149 10.63 -3.30 3.87
C LEU A 149 11.91 -2.79 3.21
N LYS A 150 12.65 -1.87 3.85
CA LYS A 150 13.96 -1.40 3.38
C LYS A 150 15.12 -2.34 3.71
N ALA A 151 14.94 -3.25 4.67
CA ALA A 151 15.98 -4.17 5.13
C ALA A 151 16.08 -5.45 4.29
N CYS A 152 15.20 -5.61 3.30
CA CYS A 152 15.27 -6.63 2.23
C CYS A 152 15.79 -5.95 0.95
#